data_AF-A0A1F4Q855-F1
#
_entry.id   AF-A0A1F4Q855-F1
#
_cell.length_a   1.000
_cell.length_b   1.000
_cell.length_c   1.000
_cell.angle_alpha   90.00
_cell.angle_beta   90.00
_cell.angle_gamma   90.00
#
_symmetry.space_group_name_H-M   'P 1'
#
loop_
_entity.id
_entity.type
_entity.pdbx_description
1 polymer ?
#
loop_
_entity_poly.entity_id
_entity_poly.type
_entity_poly.pdbx_seq_one_letter_code
_entity_poly.pdbx_strand_id
1 'polypeptide(L)'
;DWPASRLGEREKLGPIVVPPDRLFMMGDNRDHSMDSRVWGLLDIGKVKGKAFVVYFSVRTDDIPYNSPVMSVYHVVSHPGLIRWSRLGNLVH
;
A
#
# COMPACT_ATOMS: atom_id res chain seq x y z
N ASP A 1 10.92 0.32 -15.72
CA ASP A 1 12.07 -0.56 -15.44
C ASP A 1 12.84 -0.07 -14.23
N TRP A 2 12.99 -0.90 -13.19
CA TRP A 2 13.76 -0.58 -11.98
C TRP A 2 15.25 -0.85 -12.22
N PRO A 3 16.18 0.02 -11.80
CA PRO A 3 17.60 -0.24 -11.97
C PRO A 3 18.00 -1.45 -11.10
N ALA A 4 18.45 -2.51 -11.76
CA ALA A 4 18.82 -3.80 -11.15
C ALA A 4 19.81 -3.67 -9.98
N SER A 5 20.63 -2.61 -9.95
CA SER A 5 21.60 -2.34 -8.89
C SER A 5 21.00 -2.21 -7.49
N ARG A 6 19.78 -1.66 -7.36
CA ARG A 6 19.13 -1.51 -6.04
C ARG A 6 18.48 -2.80 -5.52
N LEU A 7 18.20 -3.80 -6.37
CA LEU A 7 17.62 -5.07 -5.91
C LEU A 7 18.66 -5.89 -5.13
N GLY A 8 19.88 -5.95 -5.64
CA GLY A 8 20.97 -6.68 -5.00
C GLY A 8 21.42 -6.13 -3.65
N GLU A 9 21.15 -4.85 -3.34
CA GLU A 9 21.42 -4.29 -2.00
C GLU A 9 20.28 -4.57 -1.00
N ARG A 10 19.03 -4.69 -1.47
CA ARG A 10 17.88 -5.04 -0.61
C ARG A 10 17.98 -6.47 -0.08
N GLU A 11 18.46 -7.40 -0.90
CA GLU A 11 18.67 -8.80 -0.53
C GLU A 11 19.84 -8.97 0.46
N LYS A 12 20.75 -8.00 0.50
CA LYS A 12 21.93 -7.98 1.37
C LYS A 12 21.73 -7.21 2.68
N LEU A 13 20.51 -6.77 2.98
CA LEU A 13 20.23 -6.06 4.23
C LEU A 13 20.44 -7.00 5.43
N GLY A 14 21.52 -6.75 6.17
CA GLY A 14 21.77 -7.41 7.45
C GLY A 14 20.87 -6.88 8.56
N PRO A 15 21.01 -7.41 9.79
CA PRO A 15 20.29 -6.91 10.95
C PRO A 15 20.49 -5.39 11.14
N ILE A 16 19.39 -4.66 11.33
CA ILE A 16 19.41 -3.22 11.62
C ILE A 16 18.93 -2.99 13.04
N VAL A 17 19.74 -2.29 13.83
CA VAL A 17 19.31 -1.74 15.12
C VAL A 17 18.62 -0.41 14.86
N VAL A 18 17.33 -0.33 15.18
CA VAL A 18 16.53 0.89 15.02
C VAL A 18 16.76 1.78 16.26
N PRO A 19 17.28 3.01 16.11
CA PRO A 19 17.46 3.92 17.23
C PRO A 19 16.09 4.46 17.72
N PRO A 20 16.06 5.12 18.90
CA PRO A 20 14.86 5.81 19.37
C PRO A 20 14.28 6.79 18.33
N ASP A 21 12.97 6.99 18.38
CA ASP A 21 12.22 7.92 17.50
C ASP A 21 12.35 7.64 15.99
N ARG A 22 12.70 6.40 15.66
CA ARG A 22 12.76 5.88 14.29
C ARG A 22 11.95 4.61 14.13
N LEU A 23 11.49 4.37 12.90
CA LEU A 23 10.78 3.16 12.51
C LEU A 23 11.44 2.55 11.28
N PHE A 24 11.60 1.23 11.32
CA PHE A 24 11.86 0.43 10.13
C PHE A 24 10.52 -0.10 9.61
N MET A 25 10.10 0.35 8.43
CA MET A 25 8.83 -0.01 7.83
C MET A 25 9.03 -1.00 6.69
N MET A 26 8.12 -1.96 6.58
CA MET A 26 8.07 -2.91 5.48
C MET A 26 6.65 -3.02 4.93
N GLY A 27 6.52 -3.08 3.61
CA GLY A 27 5.25 -3.43 2.99
C GLY A 27 5.02 -4.94 2.98
N ASP A 28 3.75 -5.36 2.97
CA ASP A 28 3.38 -6.78 2.86
C ASP A 28 3.74 -7.36 1.49
N ASN A 29 3.56 -6.57 0.42
CA ASN A 29 3.99 -6.95 -0.93
C ASN A 29 5.50 -6.67 -1.10
N ARG A 30 6.31 -7.60 -0.60
CA ARG A 30 7.76 -7.42 -0.38
C ARG A 30 8.54 -7.03 -1.64
N ASP A 31 8.22 -7.63 -2.77
CA ASP A 31 8.96 -7.40 -4.03
C ASP A 31 8.54 -6.09 -4.70
N HIS A 32 7.31 -5.63 -4.43
CA HIS A 32 6.74 -4.42 -5.00
C HIS A 32 6.56 -3.27 -3.99
N SER A 33 7.29 -3.30 -2.87
CA SER A 33 7.28 -2.22 -1.89
C SER A 33 8.55 -1.38 -2.00
N MET A 34 8.41 -0.05 -2.06
CA MET A 34 9.51 0.87 -1.77
C MET A 34 9.41 1.23 -0.29
N ASP A 35 10.15 0.52 0.56
CA ASP A 35 10.09 0.65 2.02
C ASP A 35 11.48 0.92 2.62
N SER A 36 11.65 0.74 3.94
CA SER A 36 12.91 1.08 4.63
C SER A 36 14.13 0.34 4.11
N ARG A 37 13.96 -0.77 3.37
CA ARG A 37 15.04 -1.47 2.66
C ARG A 37 15.63 -0.64 1.51
N VAL A 38 14.92 0.38 1.05
CA VAL A 38 15.31 1.26 -0.07
C VAL A 38 15.63 2.68 0.39
N TRP A 39 14.78 3.26 1.24
CA TRP A 39 14.91 4.67 1.65
C TRP A 39 15.30 4.88 3.12
N GLY A 40 15.59 3.82 3.87
CA GLY A 40 16.07 3.91 5.25
C GLY A 40 14.97 4.09 6.30
N LEU A 41 15.34 4.57 7.48
CA LEU A 41 14.44 4.66 8.63
C LEU A 41 13.52 5.89 8.56
N LEU A 42 12.27 5.73 8.99
CA LEU A 42 11.30 6.81 9.10
C LEU A 42 11.38 7.49 10.47
N ASP A 43 11.31 8.82 10.52
CA ASP A 43 11.10 9.59 11.75
C ASP A 43 9.66 9.38 12.28
N ILE A 44 9.50 9.01 13.56
CA ILE A 44 8.17 8.74 14.12
C ILE A 44 7.24 9.96 14.08
N GLY A 45 7.77 11.18 14.10
CA GLY A 45 7.00 12.42 13.97
C GLY A 45 6.33 12.59 12.60
N LYS A 46 6.72 11.80 11.59
CA LYS A 46 6.06 11.76 10.28
C LYS A 46 4.88 10.78 10.23
N VAL A 47 4.66 9.99 11.29
CA VAL A 47 3.54 9.05 11.37
C VAL A 47 2.26 9.81 11.71
N LYS A 48 1.25 9.72 10.83
CA LYS A 48 -0.05 10.36 11.06
C LYS A 48 -1.01 9.53 11.93
N GLY A 49 -0.88 8.21 11.90
CA GLY A 49 -1.75 7.30 12.65
C GLY A 49 -1.70 5.86 12.14
N LYS A 50 -2.49 4.98 12.78
CA LYS A 50 -2.66 3.57 12.39
C LYS A 50 -3.85 3.43 11.44
N ALA A 51 -3.67 2.72 10.32
CA ALA A 51 -4.80 2.27 9.51
C ALA A 51 -5.55 1.16 10.25
N PHE A 52 -6.87 1.30 10.45
CA PHE A 52 -7.65 0.38 11.30
C PHE A 52 -8.91 -0.17 10.64
N VAL A 53 -9.41 0.39 9.54
CA VAL A 53 -10.64 -0.08 8.88
C VAL A 53 -10.58 0.12 7.37
N VAL A 54 -11.13 -0.84 6.62
CA VAL A 54 -11.40 -0.68 5.18
C VAL A 54 -12.81 -0.11 5.00
N TYR A 55 -12.90 1.18 4.68
CA TYR A 55 -14.19 1.86 4.51
C TYR A 55 -14.81 1.66 3.11
N PHE A 56 -14.01 1.40 2.08
CA PHE A 56 -14.50 1.20 0.72
C PHE A 56 -13.48 0.43 -0.14
N SER A 57 -13.97 -0.43 -1.05
CA SER A 57 -13.12 -1.20 -1.96
C SER A 57 -13.90 -1.59 -3.23
N VAL A 58 -13.29 -1.38 -4.39
CA VAL A 58 -13.86 -1.69 -5.71
C VAL A 58 -12.86 -2.49 -6.55
N ARG A 59 -13.34 -3.28 -7.51
CA ARG A 59 -12.53 -3.92 -8.56
C ARG A 59 -12.26 -2.92 -9.69
N THR A 60 -11.19 -2.14 -9.54
CA THR A 60 -10.85 -1.09 -10.52
C THR A 60 -10.47 -1.65 -11.89
N ASP A 61 -9.85 -2.84 -11.93
CA ASP A 61 -9.45 -3.49 -13.19
C ASP A 61 -10.63 -3.81 -14.12
N ASP A 62 -11.85 -3.88 -13.57
CA ASP A 62 -13.09 -4.14 -14.30
C ASP A 62 -13.79 -2.84 -14.77
N ILE A 63 -13.19 -1.66 -14.57
CA ILE A 63 -13.75 -0.36 -14.98
C ILE A 63 -13.13 0.06 -16.32
N PRO A 64 -13.87 0.04 -17.44
CA PRO A 64 -13.29 0.26 -18.77
C PRO A 64 -13.16 1.74 -19.15
N TYR A 65 -13.49 2.67 -18.25
CA TYR A 65 -13.60 4.09 -18.54
C TYR A 65 -12.47 4.90 -17.92
N ASN A 66 -11.85 5.76 -18.73
CA ASN A 66 -10.88 6.77 -18.28
C ASN A 66 -11.57 8.09 -17.84
N SER A 67 -12.90 8.18 -17.93
CA SER A 67 -13.68 9.36 -17.50
C SER A 67 -14.18 9.16 -16.07
N PRO A 68 -13.85 10.06 -15.11
CA PRO A 68 -14.29 9.92 -13.72
C PRO A 68 -15.80 9.78 -13.56
N VAL A 69 -16.58 10.53 -14.35
CA VAL A 69 -18.05 10.48 -14.31
C VAL A 69 -18.56 9.12 -14.76
N MET A 70 -18.01 8.59 -15.86
CA MET A 70 -18.38 7.26 -16.35
C MET A 70 -17.92 6.16 -15.40
N SER A 71 -16.74 6.28 -14.78
CA SER A 71 -16.25 5.34 -13.77
C SER A 71 -17.19 5.29 -12.56
N VAL A 72 -17.64 6.46 -12.06
CA VAL A 72 -18.60 6.51 -10.95
C VAL A 72 -19.93 5.92 -11.37
N TYR A 73 -20.48 6.33 -12.52
CA TYR A 73 -21.73 5.78 -13.05
C TYR A 73 -21.66 4.25 -13.19
N HIS A 74 -20.53 3.73 -13.68
CA HIS A 74 -20.30 2.29 -13.84
C HIS A 74 -20.30 1.57 -12.49
N VAL A 75 -19.59 2.09 -11.48
CA VAL A 75 -19.54 1.49 -10.14
C VAL A 75 -20.91 1.46 -9.48
N VAL A 76 -21.69 2.56 -9.57
CA VAL A 76 -23.02 2.62 -8.93
C VAL A 76 -24.07 1.79 -9.66
N SER A 77 -23.93 1.59 -10.98
CA SER A 77 -24.82 0.72 -11.77
C SER A 77 -24.46 -0.77 -11.70
N HIS A 78 -23.23 -1.11 -11.28
CA HIS A 78 -22.73 -2.47 -11.17
C HIS A 78 -22.26 -2.77 -9.73
N PRO A 79 -23.18 -2.96 -8.77
CA PRO A 79 -22.84 -3.15 -7.36
C PRO A 79 -21.97 -4.40 -7.08
N GLY A 80 -21.89 -5.35 -8.01
CA GLY A 80 -20.97 -6.50 -7.93
C GLY A 80 -19.48 -6.13 -8.03
N LEU A 81 -19.15 -4.93 -8.50
CA LEU A 81 -17.78 -4.41 -8.52
C LEU A 81 -17.29 -4.01 -7.12
N ILE A 82 -18.21 -3.72 -6.20
CA ILE A 82 -17.89 -3.38 -4.82
C ILE A 82 -17.54 -4.67 -4.07
N ARG A 83 -16.38 -4.67 -3.40
CA ARG A 83 -15.93 -5.81 -2.59
C ARG A 83 -16.56 -5.75 -1.20
N TRP A 84 -17.86 -6.03 -1.13
CA TRP A 84 -18.66 -5.93 0.10
C TRP A 84 -18.06 -6.68 1.28
N SER A 85 -17.42 -7.85 1.05
CA SER A 85 -16.75 -8.64 2.07
C SER A 85 -15.54 -7.96 2.73
N ARG A 86 -15.06 -6.84 2.18
CA ARG A 86 -13.98 -6.04 2.77
C ARG A 86 -14.48 -4.87 3.60
N LEU A 87 -15.72 -4.46 3.41
CA LEU A 87 -16.27 -3.29 4.07
C LEU A 87 -16.31 -3.52 5.59
N GLY A 88 -15.71 -2.62 6.35
CA GLY A 88 -15.67 -2.70 7.81
C GLY A 88 -14.62 -3.66 8.36
N ASN A 89 -13.87 -4.38 7.50
CA ASN A 89 -12.80 -5.24 7.99
C ASN A 89 -11.74 -4.40 8.70
N LEU A 90 -11.37 -4.85 9.89
CA LEU A 90 -10.31 -4.23 10.67
C LEU A 90 -8.94 -4.62 10.10
N VAL A 91 -8.05 -3.63 10.07
CA VAL A 91 -6.64 -3.83 9.71
C VAL A 91 -5.88 -4.11 11.00
N HIS A 92 -5.41 -5.34 11.15
CA HIS A 92 -4.69 -5.80 12.34
C HIS A 92 -3.19 -5.62 12.18
#